data_AF-A0AAW7DK96-F1
#
_entry.id   AF-A0AAW7DK96-F1
#
_cell.length_a   1.000
_cell.length_b   1.000
_cell.length_c   1.000
_cell.angle_alpha   90.00
_cell.angle_beta   90.00
_cell.angle_gamma   90.00
#
_symmetry.space_group_name_H-M   'P 1'
#
loop_
_entity.id
_entity.type
_entity.pdbx_description
1 polymer ?
#
loop_
_entity_poly.entity_id
_entity_poly.type
_entity_poly.pdbx_seq_one_letter_code
_entity_poly.pdbx_strand_id
1 'polypeptide(L)'
;MGLNTTHDCWDGAYSKFNRFRYSLGYQIGIDLDDYLGYEGKKGKKLEDIDHDLMPLFNHSDCDGILTIEESKKIANGLNLVLENFNEELEFDYDFKERVIQFRDGCLWAIENNQIVEFH
;
A
#
# COMPACT_ATOMS: atom_id res chain seq x y z
N MET A 1 -1.56 13.63 13.26
CA MET A 1 -0.37 13.90 12.43
C MET A 1 -0.67 13.39 11.02
N GLY A 2 -0.14 14.03 9.99
CA GLY A 2 -0.28 13.59 8.60
C GLY A 2 0.87 12.69 8.19
N LEU A 3 0.65 11.88 7.17
CA LEU A 3 1.65 11.14 6.43
C LEU A 3 1.78 11.81 5.06
N ASN A 4 3.00 12.19 4.69
CA ASN A 4 3.32 12.66 3.35
C ASN A 4 4.38 11.74 2.75
N THR A 5 4.33 11.53 1.44
CA THR A 5 5.32 10.73 0.73
C THR A 5 5.83 11.48 -0.48
N THR A 6 7.06 11.16 -0.91
CA THR A 6 7.58 11.70 -2.16
C THR A 6 6.80 11.19 -3.37
N HIS A 7 6.96 11.89 -4.50
CA HIS A 7 6.39 11.54 -5.80
C HIS A 7 4.86 11.46 -5.81
N ASP A 8 4.21 12.16 -4.88
CA ASP A 8 2.75 12.22 -4.74
C ASP A 8 2.10 10.84 -4.55
N CYS A 9 2.82 9.88 -3.97
CA CYS A 9 2.24 8.54 -3.71
C CYS A 9 1.07 8.63 -2.70
N TRP A 10 1.19 9.53 -1.73
CA TRP A 10 0.24 9.75 -0.65
C TRP A 10 0.44 11.09 0.05
N ASP A 11 -0.67 11.77 0.32
CA ASP A 11 -0.77 12.89 1.26
C ASP A 11 -2.12 12.77 2.00
N GLY A 12 -2.06 12.65 3.33
CA GLY A 12 -3.25 12.51 4.17
C GLY A 12 -2.97 12.04 5.59
N ALA A 13 -4.02 11.71 6.35
CA ALA A 13 -3.86 11.22 7.72
C ALA A 13 -3.33 9.76 7.76
N TYR A 14 -2.49 9.43 8.75
CA TYR A 14 -2.06 8.05 9.02
C TYR A 14 -3.23 7.07 9.13
N SER A 15 -4.32 7.47 9.79
CA SER A 15 -5.52 6.65 9.93
C SER A 15 -6.18 6.34 8.58
N LYS A 16 -6.09 7.26 7.62
CA LYS A 16 -6.60 7.05 6.27
C LYS A 16 -5.67 6.11 5.48
N PHE A 17 -4.36 6.26 5.64
CA PHE A 17 -3.40 5.35 5.02
C PHE A 17 -3.53 3.91 5.54
N ASN A 18 -3.79 3.76 6.85
CA ASN A 18 -4.05 2.45 7.42
C ASN A 18 -5.32 1.81 6.83
N ARG A 19 -6.43 2.57 6.70
CA ARG A 19 -7.67 2.09 6.05
C ARG A 19 -7.48 1.75 4.57
N PHE A 20 -6.61 2.50 3.88
CA PHE A 20 -6.19 2.18 2.51
C PHE A 20 -5.48 0.82 2.44
N ARG A 21 -4.56 0.51 3.37
CA ARG A 21 -3.93 -0.82 3.46
C ARG A 21 -4.94 -1.94 3.72
N TYR A 22 -5.89 -1.75 4.64
CA TYR A 22 -6.96 -2.72 4.87
C TYR A 22 -7.78 -2.98 3.61
N SER A 23 -8.21 -1.91 2.93
CA SER A 23 -8.99 -2.03 1.69
C SER A 23 -8.20 -2.82 0.64
N LEU A 24 -6.91 -2.53 0.44
CA LEU A 24 -6.04 -3.32 -0.44
C LEU A 24 -5.96 -4.78 -0.03
N GLY A 25 -5.81 -5.07 1.27
CA GLY A 25 -5.81 -6.43 1.80
C GLY A 25 -7.08 -7.19 1.40
N TYR A 26 -8.25 -6.58 1.60
CA TYR A 26 -9.53 -7.19 1.22
C TYR A 26 -9.65 -7.40 -0.29
N GLN A 27 -9.20 -6.45 -1.13
CA GLN A 27 -9.21 -6.59 -2.59
C GLN A 27 -8.42 -7.83 -3.05
N ILE A 28 -7.34 -8.19 -2.34
CA ILE A 28 -6.51 -9.36 -2.66
C ILE A 28 -6.86 -10.60 -1.82
N GLY A 29 -7.97 -10.56 -1.07
CA GLY A 29 -8.48 -11.70 -0.31
C GLY A 29 -7.73 -12.01 0.98
N ILE A 30 -7.00 -11.05 1.56
CA ILE A 30 -6.33 -11.20 2.86
C ILE A 30 -6.98 -10.31 3.93
N ASP A 31 -7.00 -10.81 5.16
CA ASP A 31 -7.33 -10.02 6.33
C ASP A 31 -6.04 -9.64 7.05
N LEU A 32 -5.70 -8.34 7.05
CA LEU A 32 -4.48 -7.84 7.69
C LEU A 32 -4.50 -8.06 9.21
N ASP A 33 -5.67 -8.18 9.83
CA ASP A 33 -5.77 -8.47 11.27
C ASP A 33 -5.19 -9.84 11.62
N ASP A 34 -5.03 -10.76 10.66
CA ASP A 34 -4.37 -12.05 10.89
C ASP A 34 -2.85 -11.91 11.17
N TYR A 35 -2.24 -10.78 10.79
CA TYR A 35 -0.79 -10.59 10.71
C TYR A 35 -0.22 -9.77 11.86
N LEU A 36 0.97 -10.17 12.34
CA LEU A 36 1.77 -9.45 13.33
C LEU A 36 2.24 -8.11 12.73
N GLY A 37 2.00 -7.00 13.43
CA GLY A 37 2.17 -5.63 12.92
C GLY A 37 0.84 -4.89 12.74
N TYR A 38 -0.26 -5.65 12.64
CA TYR A 38 -1.64 -5.20 12.80
C TYR A 38 -2.20 -5.81 14.09
N GLU A 39 -3.46 -6.29 14.10
CA GLU A 39 -4.06 -6.91 15.30
C GLU A 39 -3.46 -8.29 15.65
N GLY A 40 -2.84 -9.00 14.70
CA GLY A 40 -2.13 -10.25 14.97
C GLY A 40 -3.00 -11.43 15.42
N LYS A 41 -4.29 -11.45 15.06
CA LYS A 41 -5.30 -12.44 15.50
C LYS A 41 -4.91 -13.90 15.24
N LYS A 42 -4.13 -14.17 14.19
CA LYS A 42 -3.64 -15.52 13.84
C LYS A 42 -2.12 -15.65 13.91
N GLY A 43 -1.41 -14.61 14.33
CA GLY A 43 0.05 -14.63 14.47
C GLY A 43 0.83 -14.86 13.17
N LYS A 44 0.25 -14.57 11.99
CA LYS A 44 0.96 -14.66 10.70
C LYS A 44 2.03 -13.57 10.61
N LYS A 45 3.13 -13.80 9.87
CA LYS A 45 4.13 -12.75 9.65
C LYS A 45 3.84 -12.02 8.34
N LEU A 46 4.05 -10.70 8.31
CA LEU A 46 3.84 -9.90 7.11
C LEU A 46 4.75 -10.32 5.95
N GLU A 47 5.96 -10.79 6.27
CA GLU A 47 6.92 -11.37 5.32
C GLU A 47 6.37 -12.60 4.57
N ASP A 48 5.37 -13.28 5.14
CA ASP A 48 4.74 -14.47 4.55
C ASP A 48 3.59 -14.12 3.57
N ILE A 49 3.30 -12.83 3.34
CA ILE A 49 2.32 -12.41 2.33
C ILE A 49 2.89 -12.68 0.93
N ASP A 50 2.35 -13.68 0.26
CA ASP A 50 2.67 -14.02 -1.13
C ASP A 50 1.91 -13.11 -2.11
N HIS A 51 2.22 -11.81 -2.07
CA HIS A 51 1.67 -10.81 -2.97
C HIS A 51 2.64 -9.64 -3.17
N ASP A 52 2.59 -9.04 -4.36
CA ASP A 52 3.39 -7.89 -4.76
C ASP A 52 3.15 -6.62 -3.92
N LEU A 53 2.05 -6.59 -3.16
CA LEU A 53 1.75 -5.51 -2.19
C LEU A 53 2.39 -5.71 -0.82
N MET A 54 3.07 -6.84 -0.58
CA MET A 54 3.72 -7.12 0.71
C MET A 54 4.59 -5.96 1.23
N PRO A 55 5.46 -5.32 0.41
CA PRO A 55 6.28 -4.21 0.90
C PRO A 55 5.44 -3.03 1.42
N LEU A 56 4.27 -2.77 0.83
CA LEU A 56 3.36 -1.73 1.29
C LEU A 56 2.66 -2.09 2.62
N PHE A 57 2.45 -3.37 2.90
CA PHE A 57 1.91 -3.81 4.18
C PHE A 57 2.98 -3.89 5.28
N ASN A 58 4.24 -4.08 4.91
CA ASN A 58 5.37 -4.32 5.79
C ASN A 58 6.45 -3.23 5.68
N HIS A 59 6.06 -1.96 5.86
CA HIS A 59 6.98 -0.83 5.94
C HIS A 59 6.66 0.06 7.13
N SER A 60 7.62 0.91 7.51
CA SER A 60 7.42 1.94 8.53
C SER A 60 6.68 3.12 7.93
N ASP A 61 5.56 3.51 8.54
CA ASP A 61 4.84 4.72 8.12
C ASP A 61 5.61 6.00 8.52
N CYS A 62 6.55 5.93 9.48
CA CYS A 62 7.40 7.06 9.91
C CYS A 62 8.85 6.82 9.46
N ASP A 63 9.41 7.73 8.65
CA ASP A 63 10.78 7.63 8.11
C ASP A 63 11.06 6.34 7.31
N GLY A 64 10.01 5.73 6.75
CA GLY A 64 10.12 4.58 5.87
C GLY A 64 10.58 4.95 4.46
N ILE A 65 11.11 3.97 3.74
CA ILE A 65 11.42 4.09 2.32
C ILE A 65 10.84 2.91 1.56
N LEU A 66 10.50 3.12 0.29
CA LEU A 66 10.31 2.06 -0.69
C LEU A 66 11.43 2.16 -1.71
N THR A 67 12.19 1.08 -1.84
CA THR A 67 13.20 0.95 -2.90
C THR A 67 12.54 0.92 -4.28
N ILE A 68 13.35 1.07 -5.32
CA ILE A 68 12.89 0.96 -6.72
C ILE A 68 12.26 -0.42 -6.98
N GLU A 69 12.86 -1.49 -6.44
CA GLU A 69 12.33 -2.85 -6.62
C GLU A 69 11.03 -3.08 -5.86
N GLU A 70 10.89 -2.51 -4.66
CA GLU A 70 9.61 -2.55 -3.92
C GLU A 70 8.54 -1.72 -4.62
N SER A 71 8.90 -0.55 -5.16
CA SER A 71 7.98 0.28 -5.94
C SER A 71 7.49 -0.46 -7.19
N LYS A 72 8.36 -1.25 -7.86
CA LYS A 72 7.96 -2.10 -9.01
C LYS A 72 6.95 -3.16 -8.59
N LYS A 73 7.21 -3.87 -7.50
CA LYS A 73 6.26 -4.86 -6.96
C LYS A 73 4.93 -4.17 -6.62
N ILE A 74 4.97 -3.08 -5.87
CA ILE A 74 3.76 -2.36 -5.49
C ILE A 74 2.98 -1.90 -6.72
N ALA A 75 3.62 -1.29 -7.71
CA ALA A 75 2.96 -0.86 -8.94
C ALA A 75 2.28 -2.03 -9.68
N ASN A 76 2.92 -3.19 -9.75
CA ASN A 76 2.33 -4.41 -10.32
C ASN A 76 1.12 -4.89 -9.50
N GLY A 77 1.26 -4.95 -8.17
CA GLY A 77 0.18 -5.35 -7.27
C GLY A 77 -1.03 -4.41 -7.35
N LEU A 78 -0.80 -3.09 -7.46
CA LEU A 78 -1.86 -2.10 -7.62
C LEU A 78 -2.52 -2.20 -9.00
N ASN A 79 -1.79 -2.54 -10.06
CA ASN A 79 -2.39 -2.84 -11.36
C ASN A 79 -3.34 -4.04 -11.29
N LEU A 80 -2.93 -5.13 -10.62
CA LEU A 80 -3.80 -6.30 -10.43
C LEU A 80 -5.07 -5.96 -9.63
N VAL A 81 -4.95 -5.12 -8.60
CA VAL A 81 -6.11 -4.60 -7.85
C VAL A 81 -7.03 -3.79 -8.75
N LEU A 82 -6.50 -2.90 -9.61
CA LEU A 82 -7.31 -2.09 -10.52
C LEU A 82 -8.00 -2.92 -11.60
N GLU A 83 -7.33 -3.95 -12.12
CA GLU A 83 -7.89 -4.88 -13.11
C GLU A 83 -9.03 -5.72 -12.55
N ASN A 84 -8.97 -6.08 -11.26
CA ASN A 84 -9.94 -6.94 -10.57
C ASN A 84 -10.73 -6.19 -9.49
N PHE A 85 -10.85 -4.88 -9.62
CA PHE A 85 -11.35 -4.01 -8.55
C PHE A 85 -12.79 -4.36 -8.18
N ASN A 86 -13.01 -4.64 -6.89
CA ASN A 86 -14.33 -4.88 -6.33
C ASN A 86 -14.83 -3.64 -5.58
N GLU A 87 -15.84 -2.97 -6.13
CA GLU A 87 -16.44 -1.76 -5.55
C GLU A 87 -17.11 -2.01 -4.18
N GLU A 88 -17.47 -3.25 -3.85
CA GLU A 88 -18.07 -3.59 -2.55
C GLU A 88 -17.05 -3.63 -1.39
N LEU A 89 -15.74 -3.64 -1.69
CA LEU A 89 -14.65 -3.77 -0.72
C LEU A 89 -13.93 -2.43 -0.47
N GLU A 90 -14.61 -1.32 -0.69
CA GLU A 90 -14.10 0.04 -0.51
C GLU A 90 -14.45 0.59 0.89
N PHE A 91 -13.44 0.99 1.68
CA PHE A 91 -13.66 1.59 3.01
C PHE A 91 -13.84 3.11 2.98
N ASP A 92 -13.23 3.79 2.02
CA ASP A 92 -13.28 5.24 1.84
C ASP A 92 -13.64 5.52 0.37
N TYR A 93 -14.54 6.47 0.09
CA TYR A 93 -15.09 6.75 -1.26
C TYR A 93 -14.05 7.10 -2.34
N ASP A 94 -12.84 7.51 -1.95
CA ASP A 94 -11.76 7.83 -2.87
C ASP A 94 -10.73 6.69 -2.99
N PHE A 95 -11.06 5.45 -2.59
CA PHE A 95 -10.08 4.37 -2.50
C PHE A 95 -9.48 4.06 -3.87
N LYS A 96 -10.31 3.96 -4.91
CA LYS A 96 -9.82 3.67 -6.27
C LYS A 96 -8.89 4.76 -6.78
N GLU A 97 -9.22 6.02 -6.56
CA GLU A 97 -8.37 7.16 -6.91
C GLU A 97 -7.04 7.12 -6.15
N ARG A 98 -7.06 6.69 -4.88
CA ARG A 98 -5.83 6.52 -4.08
C ARG A 98 -4.98 5.34 -4.56
N VAL A 99 -5.59 4.25 -5.02
CA VAL A 99 -4.85 3.14 -5.66
C VAL A 99 -4.12 3.65 -6.91
N ILE A 100 -4.81 4.44 -7.75
CA ILE A 100 -4.24 5.04 -8.95
C ILE A 100 -3.10 6.01 -8.58
N GLN A 101 -3.34 6.92 -7.63
CA GLN A 101 -2.36 7.89 -7.15
C GLN A 101 -1.08 7.19 -6.68
N PHE A 102 -1.20 6.21 -5.78
CA PHE A 102 -0.04 5.52 -5.21
C PHE A 102 0.73 4.75 -6.29
N ARG A 103 0.02 4.10 -7.22
CA ARG A 103 0.63 3.39 -8.36
C ARG A 103 1.41 4.36 -9.23
N ASP A 104 0.82 5.48 -9.61
CA ASP A 104 1.41 6.44 -10.53
C ASP A 104 2.65 7.10 -9.90
N GLY A 105 2.63 7.38 -8.60
CA GLY A 105 3.80 7.83 -7.85
C GLY A 105 4.93 6.80 -7.84
N CYS A 106 4.61 5.51 -7.65
CA CYS A 106 5.57 4.42 -7.76
C CYS A 106 6.17 4.30 -9.18
N LEU A 107 5.34 4.37 -10.22
CA LEU A 107 5.79 4.35 -11.62
C LEU A 107 6.73 5.51 -11.93
N TRP A 108 6.39 6.72 -11.47
CA TRP A 108 7.24 7.89 -11.63
C TRP A 108 8.60 7.71 -10.95
N ALA A 109 8.61 7.18 -9.71
CA ALA A 109 9.85 6.89 -8.98
C ALA A 109 10.74 5.89 -9.73
N ILE A 110 10.14 4.84 -10.31
CA ILE A 110 10.84 3.83 -11.10
C ILE A 110 11.46 4.45 -12.36
N GLU A 111 10.67 5.21 -13.13
CA GLU A 111 11.12 5.85 -14.37
C GLU A 111 12.28 6.82 -14.14
N ASN A 112 12.31 7.48 -12.98
CA ASN A 112 13.34 8.45 -12.62
C ASN A 112 14.47 7.85 -11.77
N ASN A 113 14.44 6.54 -11.50
CA ASN A 113 15.41 5.84 -10.66
C ASN A 113 15.58 6.48 -9.25
N GLN A 114 14.44 6.78 -8.62
CA GLN A 114 14.34 7.38 -7.29
C GLN A 114 13.60 6.43 -6.32
N ILE A 115 13.85 6.61 -5.02
CA ILE A 115 13.12 5.92 -3.95
C ILE A 115 11.88 6.73 -3.55
N VAL A 116 10.87 6.06 -2.97
CA VAL A 116 9.77 6.76 -2.27
C VAL A 116 10.15 6.90 -0.80
N GLU A 117 9.99 8.09 -0.23
CA GLU A 117 10.26 8.37 1.19
C GLU A 117 8.95 8.71 1.90
N PHE A 118 8.83 8.34 3.18
CA PHE A 118 7.69 8.61 4.05
C PHE A 118 8.09 9.62 5.12
N HIS A 119 7.28 10.67 5.30
CA HIS A 119 7.53 11.83 6.17
C HIS A 119 6.37 12.10 7.14
#